data_AF-A0A0K2YFA8-F1
#
_entry.id   AF-A0A0K2YFA8-F1
#
_cell.length_a   1.000
_cell.length_b   1.000
_cell.length_c   1.000
_cell.angle_alpha   90.00
_cell.angle_beta   90.00
_cell.angle_gamma   90.00
#
_symmetry.space_group_name_H-M   'P 1'
#
loop_
_entity.id
_entity.type
_entity.pdbx_description
1 polymer ?
#
loop_
_entity_poly.entity_id
_entity_poly.type
_entity_poly.pdbx_seq_one_letter_code
_entity_poly.pdbx_strand_id
1 'polypeptide(L)'
;MLAPPSPGLGELLRYVGELVDRGAEEVYASLGLSYRARYTPVLRAIADGAATVTDITTRLHLTQGAISQTVGLMVTDGLIQRTKLPDGRQSGLSLTDKGSDLVDQLTPHWEVTFDAIAGLEQEIHHPLRRILSDTAAALESRNFADRIRQALQDRIERDAATATSESTASTNWFDRVGQAYAQFRPVYPERLAMFLASLAPSADLAVDVGCGSGQLTSRLAPYFDETIGLDPSAQQLENTRPQERVRYVQAPAEKLPVPDHSASLITAAQAAHWFDRPAFYSEVRRIAVDNAVLALVSYGVMRLESDLADRFDRFYHQEIDPYWPPERALVDSGYADIDFPFEQYPAPPMEITENWTLSQVLGYISTWSAVRQVENAGKPEILHAFATDLAADWGNPAATRRVTWPVTMKLGIVAPLVRHE
;
A
#
# COMPACT_ATOMS: atom_id res chain seq x y z
N MET A 1 -20.61 -13.20 21.50
CA MET A 1 -19.53 -12.29 21.91
C MET A 1 -19.19 -11.45 20.69
N LEU A 2 -19.40 -10.13 20.75
CA LEU A 2 -18.96 -9.22 19.68
C LEU A 2 -17.43 -9.30 19.58
N ALA A 3 -16.89 -9.37 18.37
CA ALA A 3 -15.45 -9.26 18.15
C ALA A 3 -14.95 -7.96 18.80
N PRO A 4 -13.81 -7.98 19.51
CA PRO A 4 -13.25 -6.76 20.06
C PRO A 4 -13.02 -5.74 18.92
N PRO A 5 -13.24 -4.45 19.18
CA PRO A 5 -13.00 -3.41 18.17
C PRO A 5 -11.54 -3.46 17.72
N SER A 6 -11.31 -3.25 16.43
CA SER A 6 -9.95 -3.15 15.87
C SER A 6 -9.19 -2.02 16.57
N PRO A 7 -7.94 -2.25 17.02
CA PRO A 7 -7.18 -1.24 17.74
C PRO A 7 -6.86 -0.04 16.84
N GLY A 8 -6.87 1.15 17.44
CA GLY A 8 -6.53 2.39 16.74
C GLY A 8 -5.03 2.55 16.52
N LEU A 9 -4.62 3.46 15.62
CA LEU A 9 -3.21 3.72 15.30
C LEU A 9 -2.37 4.04 16.56
N GLY A 10 -2.83 4.94 17.42
CA GLY A 10 -2.09 5.31 18.64
C GLY A 10 -1.98 4.18 19.67
N GLU A 11 -2.93 3.24 19.66
CA GLU A 11 -2.89 2.07 20.54
C GLU A 11 -1.82 1.07 20.08
N LEU A 12 -1.77 0.78 18.78
CA LEU A 12 -0.77 -0.10 18.19
C LEU A 12 0.65 0.47 18.35
N LEU A 13 0.86 1.76 18.06
CA LEU A 13 2.18 2.40 18.20
C LEU A 13 2.70 2.30 19.64
N ARG A 14 1.83 2.54 20.62
CA ARG A 14 2.19 2.45 22.04
C ARG A 14 2.50 1.00 22.43
N TYR A 15 1.67 0.06 22.02
CA TYR A 15 1.86 -1.36 22.33
C TYR A 15 3.17 -1.91 21.75
N VAL A 16 3.47 -1.60 20.49
CA VAL A 16 4.74 -2.00 19.85
C VAL A 16 5.93 -1.37 20.58
N GLY A 17 5.86 -0.08 20.92
CA GLY A 17 6.92 0.58 21.70
C GLY A 17 7.16 -0.08 23.06
N GLU A 18 6.10 -0.43 23.79
CA GLU A 18 6.19 -1.11 25.08
C GLU A 18 6.82 -2.51 24.99
N LEU A 19 6.64 -3.23 23.88
CA LEU A 19 7.27 -4.53 23.64
C LEU A 19 8.77 -4.38 23.36
N VAL A 20 9.14 -3.39 22.52
CA VAL A 20 10.54 -3.11 22.20
C VAL A 20 11.31 -2.65 23.44
N ASP A 21 10.74 -1.71 24.20
CA ASP A 21 11.37 -1.18 25.42
C ASP A 21 11.61 -2.30 26.44
N ARG A 22 10.64 -3.21 26.60
CA ARG A 22 10.75 -4.35 27.53
C ARG A 22 11.88 -5.30 27.13
N GLY A 23 11.96 -5.65 25.85
CA GLY A 23 13.05 -6.51 25.36
C GLY A 23 14.42 -5.88 25.56
N ALA A 24 14.55 -4.57 25.33
CA ALA A 24 15.80 -3.85 25.58
C ALA A 24 16.16 -3.81 27.07
N GLU A 25 15.19 -3.58 27.96
CA GLU A 25 15.40 -3.57 29.42
C GLU A 25 15.78 -4.94 29.98
N GLU A 26 15.27 -6.04 29.42
CA GLU A 26 15.70 -7.40 29.76
C GLU A 26 17.19 -7.62 29.43
N VAL A 27 17.65 -7.12 28.28
CA VAL A 27 19.08 -7.17 27.91
C VAL A 27 19.92 -6.31 28.86
N TYR A 28 19.51 -5.07 29.16
CA TYR A 28 20.23 -4.21 30.09
C TYR A 28 20.33 -4.82 31.49
N ALA A 29 19.25 -5.42 31.99
CA ALA A 29 19.25 -6.12 33.27
C ALA A 29 20.23 -7.31 33.28
N SER A 30 20.32 -8.06 32.17
CA SER A 30 21.28 -9.17 32.04
C SER A 30 22.74 -8.72 32.08
N LEU A 31 23.01 -7.46 31.70
CA LEU A 31 24.32 -6.82 31.77
C LEU A 31 24.60 -6.19 33.15
N GLY A 32 23.68 -6.31 34.11
CA GLY A 32 23.78 -5.68 35.43
C GLY A 32 23.52 -4.17 35.42
N LEU A 33 22.96 -3.63 34.34
CA LEU A 33 22.69 -2.20 34.19
C LEU A 33 21.29 -1.85 34.72
N SER A 34 21.24 -0.92 35.67
CA SER A 34 19.98 -0.30 36.10
C SER A 34 19.65 0.89 35.20
N TYR A 35 19.15 0.59 33.99
CA TYR A 35 18.89 1.59 32.94
C TYR A 35 17.51 1.37 32.29
N ARG A 36 16.81 2.47 32.00
CA ARG A 36 15.47 2.43 31.37
C ARG A 36 15.59 2.71 29.88
N ALA A 37 15.00 1.88 29.03
CA ALA A 37 15.14 1.98 27.58
C ALA A 37 14.70 3.36 27.05
N ARG A 38 13.64 3.93 27.65
CA ARG A 38 13.12 5.26 27.33
C ARG A 38 14.11 6.43 27.50
N TYR A 39 15.22 6.24 28.22
CA TYR A 39 16.26 7.28 28.36
C TYR A 39 17.14 7.39 27.11
N THR A 40 17.15 6.37 26.25
CA THR A 40 18.10 6.21 25.14
C THR A 40 18.12 7.37 24.16
N PRO A 41 16.97 7.90 23.68
CA PRO A 41 17.01 9.02 22.75
C PRO A 41 17.67 10.27 23.36
N VAL A 42 17.35 10.57 24.61
CA VAL A 42 17.87 11.75 25.33
C VAL A 42 19.35 11.56 25.68
N LEU A 43 19.73 10.37 26.15
CA LEU A 43 21.11 10.06 26.52
C LEU A 43 22.04 10.11 25.30
N ARG A 44 21.61 9.54 24.16
CA ARG A 44 22.34 9.64 22.88
C ARG A 44 22.50 11.07 22.41
N ALA A 45 21.43 11.87 22.47
CA ALA A 45 21.51 13.27 22.05
C ALA A 45 22.53 14.08 22.88
N ILE A 46 22.60 13.84 24.20
CA ILE A 46 23.57 14.50 25.10
C ILE A 46 24.99 13.98 24.83
N ALA A 47 25.17 12.67 24.63
CA ALA A 47 26.45 12.09 24.23
C ALA A 47 26.98 12.68 22.91
N ASP A 48 26.08 12.95 21.95
CA ASP A 48 26.36 13.67 20.70
C ASP A 48 26.40 15.21 20.89
N GLY A 49 26.58 15.69 22.12
CA GLY A 49 26.83 17.10 22.43
C GLY A 49 25.60 18.01 22.47
N ALA A 50 24.39 17.48 22.68
CA ALA A 50 23.22 18.32 22.97
C ALA A 50 23.36 18.90 24.39
N ALA A 51 23.31 20.22 24.51
CA ALA A 51 23.55 20.91 25.77
C ALA A 51 22.27 21.44 26.42
N THR A 52 21.14 21.47 25.72
CA THR A 52 19.86 21.99 26.23
C THR A 52 18.66 21.13 25.83
N VAL A 53 17.53 21.31 26.51
CA VAL A 53 16.25 20.67 26.11
C VAL A 53 15.86 21.08 24.69
N THR A 54 16.14 22.33 24.31
CA THR A 54 15.88 22.85 22.95
C THR A 54 16.73 22.12 21.91
N ASP A 55 18.02 21.91 22.17
CA ASP A 55 18.92 21.16 21.27
C ASP A 55 18.42 19.74 21.06
N ILE A 56 18.00 19.08 22.15
CA ILE A 56 17.47 17.72 22.12
C ILE A 56 16.16 17.68 21.32
N THR A 57 15.27 18.65 21.53
CA THR A 57 13.99 18.74 20.77
C THR A 57 14.23 18.97 19.28
N THR A 58 15.30 19.67 18.92
CA THR A 58 15.65 19.93 17.51
C THR A 58 16.22 18.68 16.83
N ARG A 59 16.83 17.78 17.60
CA ARG A 59 17.49 16.55 17.10
C ARG A 59 16.58 15.32 17.12
N LEU A 60 15.55 15.33 17.97
CA LEU A 60 14.66 14.19 18.17
C LEU A 60 13.24 14.53 17.74
N HIS A 61 12.55 13.56 17.14
CA HIS A 61 11.12 13.66 16.82
C HIS A 61 10.23 13.46 18.07
N LEU A 62 10.57 14.11 19.18
CA LEU A 62 9.87 14.04 20.46
C LEU A 62 9.39 15.43 20.89
N THR A 63 8.25 15.47 21.58
CA THR A 63 7.73 16.74 22.10
C THR A 63 8.60 17.26 23.25
N GLN A 64 8.67 18.59 23.38
CA GLN A 64 9.39 19.25 24.48
C GLN A 64 8.91 18.76 25.87
N GLY A 65 7.62 18.44 26.01
CA GLY A 65 7.06 17.88 27.24
C GLY A 65 7.60 16.48 27.57
N ALA A 66 7.64 15.58 26.58
CA ALA A 66 8.18 14.23 26.75
C ALA A 66 9.68 14.25 27.09
N ILE A 67 10.45 15.14 26.43
CA ILE A 67 11.87 15.33 26.72
C ILE A 67 12.07 15.87 28.14
N SER A 68 11.30 16.89 28.54
CA SER A 68 11.43 17.50 29.87
C SER A 68 11.16 16.51 31.00
N GLN A 69 10.15 15.65 30.84
CA GLN A 69 9.87 14.56 31.78
C GLN A 69 11.04 13.57 31.87
N THR A 70 11.56 13.15 30.72
CA THR A 70 12.68 12.20 30.65
C THR A 70 13.95 12.76 31.27
N VAL A 71 14.30 14.02 30.97
CA VAL A 71 15.42 14.74 31.59
C VAL A 71 15.24 14.83 33.11
N GLY A 72 14.03 15.12 33.60
CA GLY A 72 13.74 15.16 35.03
C GLY A 72 14.07 13.83 35.73
N LEU A 73 13.63 12.71 35.14
CA LEU A 73 13.92 11.37 35.66
C LEU A 73 15.42 11.04 35.63
N MET A 74 16.11 11.36 34.53
CA MET A 74 17.55 11.11 34.40
C MET A 74 18.40 11.92 35.39
N VAL A 75 17.96 13.14 35.75
CA VAL A 75 18.58 13.92 36.84
C VAL A 75 18.37 13.22 38.19
N THR A 76 17.15 12.76 38.47
CA THR A 76 16.85 12.01 39.71
C THR A 76 17.67 10.72 39.80
N ASP A 77 17.88 10.02 38.70
CA ASP A 77 18.67 8.78 38.63
C ASP A 77 20.19 9.03 38.61
N GLY A 78 20.61 10.30 38.65
CA GLY A 78 22.01 10.73 38.73
C GLY A 78 22.82 10.52 37.45
N LEU A 79 22.16 10.36 36.30
CA LEU A 79 22.80 10.12 34.99
C LEU A 79 23.22 11.44 34.32
N ILE A 80 22.46 12.50 34.56
CA ILE A 80 22.74 13.83 34.01
C ILE A 80 22.59 14.89 35.09
N GLN A 81 23.19 16.04 34.87
CA GLN A 81 23.09 17.20 35.75
C GLN A 81 22.66 18.45 34.98
N ARG A 82 22.02 19.38 35.70
CA ARG A 82 21.62 20.68 35.18
C ARG A 82 22.61 21.75 35.60
N THR A 83 23.05 22.58 34.66
CA THR A 83 23.87 23.75 34.91
C THR A 83 23.11 25.03 34.54
N LYS A 84 23.43 26.14 35.21
CA LYS A 84 22.81 27.42 34.90
C LYS A 84 23.54 28.06 33.73
N LEU A 85 22.84 28.33 32.64
CA LEU A 85 23.42 29.04 31.49
C LEU A 85 23.42 30.56 31.72
N PRO A 86 24.31 31.30 31.03
CA PRO A 86 24.41 32.76 31.15
C PRO A 86 23.12 33.50 30.82
N ASP A 87 22.26 32.94 29.95
CA ASP A 87 21.00 33.57 29.51
C ASP A 87 19.87 33.51 30.57
N GLY A 88 20.02 32.68 31.61
CA GLY A 88 19.07 32.49 32.71
C GLY A 88 17.70 31.89 32.35
N ARG A 89 17.40 31.71 31.05
CA ARG A 89 16.13 31.17 30.52
C ARG A 89 16.21 29.68 30.22
N GLN A 90 17.40 29.16 29.91
CA GLN A 90 17.63 27.74 29.68
C GLN A 90 18.58 27.13 30.70
N SER A 91 18.38 25.85 31.02
CA SER A 91 19.34 25.06 31.80
C SER A 91 20.22 24.26 30.85
N GLY A 92 21.53 24.31 31.08
CA GLY A 92 22.49 23.43 30.45
C GLY A 92 22.34 22.01 30.99
N LEU A 93 22.63 21.03 30.16
CA LEU A 93 22.59 19.60 30.45
C LEU A 93 23.97 19.02 30.15
N SER A 94 24.47 18.19 31.05
CA SER A 94 25.68 17.40 30.84
C SER A 94 25.58 16.04 31.54
N LEU A 95 26.36 15.07 31.05
CA LEU A 95 26.51 13.78 31.71
C LEU A 95 27.22 13.97 33.06
N THR A 96 26.86 13.15 34.05
CA THR A 96 27.68 12.92 35.24
C THR A 96 28.75 11.85 34.93
N ASP A 97 29.70 11.61 35.82
CA ASP A 97 30.67 10.50 35.66
C ASP A 97 29.93 9.15 35.48
N LYS A 98 28.92 8.90 36.33
CA LYS A 98 28.01 7.75 36.21
C LYS A 98 27.32 7.69 34.84
N GLY A 99 26.88 8.83 34.33
CA GLY A 99 26.25 8.92 33.01
C GLY A 99 27.22 8.61 31.87
N SER A 100 28.45 9.11 31.97
CA SER A 100 29.52 8.84 30.99
C SER A 100 29.90 7.37 30.95
N ASP A 101 30.16 6.77 32.12
CA ASP A 101 30.49 5.34 32.24
C ASP A 101 29.37 4.45 31.68
N LEU A 102 28.12 4.88 31.85
CA LEU A 102 26.97 4.17 31.32
C LEU A 102 26.85 4.30 29.80
N VAL A 103 27.16 5.47 29.22
CA VAL A 103 27.20 5.66 27.75
C VAL A 103 28.26 4.75 27.13
N ASP A 104 29.44 4.65 27.73
CA ASP A 104 30.52 3.79 27.24
C ASP A 104 30.10 2.32 27.22
N GLN A 105 29.36 1.87 28.25
CA GLN A 105 28.80 0.52 28.31
C GLN A 105 27.66 0.30 27.30
N LEU A 106 26.78 1.29 27.12
CA LEU A 106 25.59 1.15 26.28
C LEU A 106 25.85 1.32 24.78
N THR A 107 26.90 2.05 24.38
CA THR A 107 27.16 2.39 22.97
C THR A 107 27.23 1.15 22.06
N PRO A 108 28.00 0.09 22.39
CA PRO A 108 28.03 -1.12 21.58
C PRO A 108 26.66 -1.84 21.52
N HIS A 109 25.87 -1.76 22.58
CA HIS A 109 24.55 -2.40 22.63
C HIS A 109 23.51 -1.65 21.82
N TRP A 110 23.63 -0.33 21.68
CA TRP A 110 22.74 0.44 20.81
C TRP A 110 22.90 0.04 19.35
N GLU A 111 24.12 -0.20 18.88
CA GLU A 111 24.38 -0.69 17.52
C GLU A 111 23.70 -2.04 17.28
N VAL A 112 23.90 -3.00 18.18
CA VAL A 112 23.23 -4.31 18.12
C VAL A 112 21.71 -4.20 18.20
N THR A 113 21.19 -3.23 18.94
CA THR A 113 19.75 -2.95 18.99
C THR A 113 19.22 -2.49 17.63
N PHE A 114 19.98 -1.69 16.87
CA PHE A 114 19.59 -1.32 15.50
C PHE A 114 19.62 -2.52 14.55
N ASP A 115 20.58 -3.43 14.72
CA ASP A 115 20.62 -4.67 13.94
C ASP A 115 19.44 -5.58 14.27
N ALA A 116 19.05 -5.70 15.55
CA ALA A 116 17.87 -6.45 15.96
C ALA A 116 16.58 -5.85 15.40
N ILE A 117 16.47 -4.52 15.36
CA ILE A 117 15.36 -3.82 14.71
C ILE A 117 15.35 -4.09 13.20
N ALA A 118 16.52 -4.10 12.55
CA ALA A 118 16.61 -4.47 11.12
C ALA A 118 16.20 -5.93 10.88
N GLY A 119 16.56 -6.85 11.77
CA GLY A 119 16.09 -8.24 11.75
C GLY A 119 14.57 -8.36 11.93
N LEU A 120 13.98 -7.57 12.83
CA LEU A 120 12.52 -7.50 12.98
C LEU A 120 11.85 -7.00 11.69
N GLU A 121 12.40 -5.98 11.03
CA GLU A 121 11.89 -5.48 9.74
C GLU A 121 11.96 -6.55 8.64
N GLN A 122 12.99 -7.41 8.66
CA GLN A 122 13.09 -8.56 7.77
C GLN A 122 12.02 -9.62 8.10
N GLU A 123 11.78 -9.92 9.38
CA GLU A 123 10.79 -10.89 9.83
C GLU A 123 9.36 -10.49 9.43
N ILE A 124 9.00 -9.22 9.59
CA ILE A 124 7.67 -8.72 9.22
C ILE A 124 7.57 -8.35 7.74
N HIS A 125 8.67 -8.45 6.99
CA HIS A 125 8.78 -8.07 5.57
C HIS A 125 8.29 -6.64 5.28
N HIS A 126 8.50 -5.71 6.21
CA HIS A 126 8.06 -4.32 6.09
C HIS A 126 9.14 -3.37 6.65
N PRO A 127 9.50 -2.29 5.93
CA PRO A 127 10.47 -1.30 6.40
C PRO A 127 9.81 -0.35 7.42
N LEU A 128 9.51 -0.87 8.62
CA LEU A 128 8.73 -0.20 9.65
C LEU A 128 9.25 1.21 9.97
N ARG A 129 10.56 1.39 10.12
CA ARG A 129 11.18 2.69 10.40
C ARG A 129 10.91 3.70 9.29
N ARG A 130 11.00 3.28 8.03
CA ARG A 130 10.68 4.12 6.87
C ARG A 130 9.20 4.48 6.85
N ILE A 131 8.31 3.50 7.05
CA ILE A 131 6.86 3.72 7.10
C ILE A 131 6.48 4.72 8.19
N LEU A 132 7.06 4.59 9.39
CA LEU A 132 6.82 5.53 10.49
C LEU A 132 7.38 6.92 10.19
N SER A 133 8.54 7.03 9.55
CA SER A 133 9.13 8.30 9.13
C SER A 133 8.27 9.00 8.07
N ASP A 134 7.82 8.28 7.05
CA ASP A 134 6.94 8.81 6.00
C ASP A 134 5.58 9.23 6.57
N THR A 135 5.05 8.44 7.51
CA THR A 135 3.81 8.76 8.25
C THR A 135 3.97 10.05 9.05
N ALA A 136 5.09 10.23 9.73
CA ALA A 136 5.37 11.47 10.47
C ALA A 136 5.45 12.68 9.52
N ALA A 137 6.19 12.58 8.42
CA ALA A 137 6.29 13.63 7.42
C ALA A 137 4.92 13.99 6.79
N ALA A 138 4.05 13.00 6.56
CA ALA A 138 2.69 13.21 6.07
C ALA A 138 1.78 13.93 7.10
N LEU A 139 2.00 13.70 8.41
CA LEU A 139 1.28 14.38 9.48
C LEU A 139 1.78 15.81 9.72
N GLU A 140 3.08 16.05 9.52
CA GLU A 140 3.69 17.39 9.59
C GLU A 140 3.24 18.26 8.41
N SER A 141 3.18 17.71 7.20
CA SER A 141 2.73 18.44 6.00
C SER A 141 1.23 18.73 6.01
N ARG A 142 0.41 17.80 6.51
CA ARG A 142 -1.03 18.00 6.73
C ARG A 142 -1.46 17.39 8.06
N ASN A 143 -1.71 18.26 9.02
CA ASN A 143 -2.08 17.87 10.38
C ASN A 143 -3.36 17.02 10.41
N PHE A 144 -3.51 16.24 11.47
CA PHE A 144 -4.61 15.30 11.60
C PHE A 144 -5.98 15.99 11.72
N ALA A 145 -6.05 17.21 12.27
CA ALA A 145 -7.29 17.96 12.39
C ALA A 145 -7.86 18.38 11.02
N ASP A 146 -6.99 18.76 10.07
CA ASP A 146 -7.39 19.09 8.69
C ASP A 146 -7.94 17.86 7.96
N ARG A 147 -7.40 16.68 8.26
CA ARG A 147 -7.87 15.41 7.68
C ARG A 147 -9.26 15.04 8.23
N ILE A 148 -9.47 15.21 9.53
CA ILE A 148 -10.79 15.00 10.16
C ILE A 148 -11.83 15.97 9.56
N ARG A 149 -11.49 17.26 9.43
CA ARG A 149 -12.39 18.26 8.87
C ARG A 149 -12.80 17.93 7.43
N GLN A 150 -11.86 17.50 6.59
CA GLN A 150 -12.18 17.05 5.24
C GLN A 150 -13.14 15.85 5.23
N ALA A 151 -12.82 14.81 6.02
CA ALA A 151 -13.66 13.62 6.08
C ALA A 151 -15.09 13.91 6.57
N LEU A 152 -15.27 14.89 7.46
CA LEU A 152 -16.59 15.37 7.88
C LEU A 152 -17.32 16.11 6.77
N GLN A 153 -16.62 16.97 6.02
CA GLN A 153 -17.21 17.71 4.90
C GLN A 153 -17.65 16.78 3.77
N ASP A 154 -16.80 15.82 3.39
CA ASP A 154 -17.11 14.79 2.39
C ASP A 154 -18.33 13.95 2.80
N ARG A 155 -18.59 13.82 4.10
CA ARG A 155 -19.77 13.13 4.62
C ARG A 155 -21.04 13.98 4.45
N ILE A 156 -20.97 15.27 4.79
CA ILE A 156 -22.10 16.21 4.63
C ILE A 156 -22.51 16.34 3.16
N GLU A 157 -21.54 16.47 2.25
CA GLU A 157 -21.80 16.60 0.82
C GLU A 157 -22.44 15.33 0.23
N ARG A 158 -22.00 14.15 0.68
CA ARG A 158 -22.64 12.86 0.34
C ARG A 158 -24.08 12.80 0.82
N ASP A 159 -24.35 13.17 2.08
CA ASP A 159 -25.69 13.14 2.65
C ASP A 159 -26.66 14.10 1.92
N ALA A 160 -26.17 15.24 1.41
CA ALA A 160 -26.97 16.21 0.65
C ALA A 160 -27.29 15.75 -0.79
N ALA A 161 -26.32 15.16 -1.51
CA ALA A 161 -26.52 14.62 -2.85
C ALA A 161 -27.53 13.46 -2.87
N THR A 162 -27.58 12.73 -1.76
CA THR A 162 -28.43 11.58 -1.52
C THR A 162 -29.93 11.94 -1.50
N ALA A 163 -30.29 13.08 -0.90
CA ALA A 163 -31.68 13.56 -0.81
C ALA A 163 -32.28 14.03 -2.16
N THR A 164 -31.47 14.27 -3.20
CA THR A 164 -31.95 14.80 -4.49
C THR A 164 -32.23 13.70 -5.53
N SER A 165 -31.75 12.46 -5.31
CA SER A 165 -31.77 11.38 -6.32
C SER A 165 -32.96 10.42 -6.24
N GLU A 166 -33.76 10.45 -5.16
CA GLU A 166 -34.81 9.46 -4.86
C GLU A 166 -36.08 9.51 -5.75
N SER A 167 -36.15 10.37 -6.77
CA SER A 167 -37.42 10.65 -7.48
C SER A 167 -37.65 9.93 -8.83
N THR A 168 -36.64 9.38 -9.55
CA THR A 168 -36.87 8.98 -10.98
C THR A 168 -36.12 7.78 -11.58
N ALA A 169 -35.52 6.86 -10.80
CA ALA A 169 -34.43 6.01 -11.34
C ALA A 169 -34.69 4.49 -11.62
N SER A 170 -35.90 3.95 -11.58
CA SER A 170 -36.04 2.47 -11.46
C SER A 170 -36.26 1.63 -12.75
N THR A 171 -36.18 2.14 -13.99
CA THR A 171 -36.61 1.31 -15.15
C THR A 171 -35.72 1.33 -16.41
N ASN A 172 -34.51 1.88 -16.40
CA ASN A 172 -33.63 1.81 -17.61
C ASN A 172 -32.14 2.06 -17.30
N TRP A 173 -31.54 1.27 -16.40
CA TRP A 173 -30.16 1.54 -15.95
C TRP A 173 -29.07 1.03 -16.91
N PHE A 174 -29.10 -0.24 -17.31
CA PHE A 174 -28.06 -0.82 -18.18
C PHE A 174 -28.04 -0.19 -19.59
N ASP A 175 -29.22 0.10 -20.15
CA ASP A 175 -29.37 0.81 -21.43
C ASP A 175 -28.76 2.23 -21.42
N ARG A 176 -28.69 2.90 -20.26
CA ARG A 176 -28.17 4.28 -20.13
C ARG A 176 -26.66 4.35 -19.87
N VAL A 177 -26.04 3.30 -19.35
CA VAL A 177 -24.65 3.31 -18.87
C VAL A 177 -23.64 2.68 -19.85
N GLY A 178 -24.12 1.93 -20.86
CA GLY A 178 -23.26 1.23 -21.84
C GLY A 178 -22.25 2.10 -22.63
N GLN A 179 -22.34 3.44 -22.56
CA GLN A 179 -21.43 4.37 -23.25
C GLN A 179 -20.22 4.84 -22.41
N ALA A 180 -20.11 4.51 -21.12
CA ALA A 180 -19.07 5.05 -20.21
C ALA A 180 -17.94 4.04 -19.85
N TYR A 181 -17.52 3.23 -20.82
CA TYR A 181 -16.68 2.03 -20.64
C TYR A 181 -15.35 2.22 -19.85
N ALA A 182 -14.78 3.42 -19.84
CA ALA A 182 -13.45 3.68 -19.27
C ALA A 182 -13.45 4.26 -17.84
N GLN A 183 -14.60 4.63 -17.27
CA GLN A 183 -14.64 5.43 -16.03
C GLN A 183 -14.74 4.61 -14.73
N PHE A 184 -15.07 3.32 -14.81
CA PHE A 184 -15.46 2.52 -13.63
C PHE A 184 -14.61 1.27 -13.41
N ARG A 185 -13.28 1.37 -13.48
CA ARG A 185 -12.40 0.25 -13.09
C ARG A 185 -11.80 0.48 -11.69
N PRO A 186 -11.68 -0.58 -10.87
CA PRO A 186 -11.06 -0.48 -9.56
C PRO A 186 -9.62 0.02 -9.67
N VAL A 187 -9.22 0.90 -8.77
CA VAL A 187 -7.86 1.43 -8.77
C VAL A 187 -7.00 0.65 -7.80
N TYR A 188 -5.81 0.22 -8.24
CA TYR A 188 -4.89 -0.46 -7.32
C TYR A 188 -4.55 0.41 -6.12
N PRO A 189 -4.51 -0.17 -4.90
CA PRO A 189 -4.19 0.59 -3.71
C PRO A 189 -2.72 1.05 -3.77
N GLU A 190 -2.42 2.23 -3.25
CA GLU A 190 -1.06 2.79 -3.24
C GLU A 190 -0.05 1.85 -2.57
N ARG A 191 -0.50 1.11 -1.54
CA ARG A 191 0.31 0.09 -0.87
C ARG A 191 0.83 -1.01 -1.79
N LEU A 192 0.14 -1.30 -2.90
CA LEU A 192 0.60 -2.30 -3.87
C LEU A 192 1.87 -1.80 -4.56
N ALA A 193 1.83 -0.59 -5.12
CA ALA A 193 2.98 0.00 -5.78
C ALA A 193 4.17 0.18 -4.82
N MET A 194 3.90 0.65 -3.60
CA MET A 194 4.92 0.76 -2.55
C MET A 194 5.58 -0.59 -2.22
N PHE A 195 4.78 -1.64 -2.08
CA PHE A 195 5.27 -2.99 -1.80
C PHE A 195 6.11 -3.52 -2.96
N LEU A 196 5.62 -3.42 -4.20
CA LEU A 196 6.36 -3.87 -5.39
C LEU A 196 7.69 -3.12 -5.54
N ALA A 197 7.69 -1.80 -5.29
CA ALA A 197 8.91 -1.00 -5.30
C ALA A 197 9.90 -1.42 -4.20
N SER A 198 9.41 -1.81 -3.02
CA SER A 198 10.28 -2.26 -1.92
C SER A 198 11.01 -3.58 -2.18
N LEU A 199 10.54 -4.37 -3.15
CA LEU A 199 11.17 -5.62 -3.56
C LEU A 199 12.23 -5.41 -4.66
N ALA A 200 12.15 -4.29 -5.39
CA ALA A 200 13.06 -4.02 -6.50
C ALA A 200 14.49 -3.75 -5.98
N PRO A 201 15.54 -4.23 -6.67
CA PRO A 201 16.93 -4.06 -6.24
C PRO A 201 17.42 -2.61 -6.33
N SER A 202 16.77 -1.79 -7.15
CA SER A 202 17.01 -0.34 -7.25
C SER A 202 15.73 0.39 -7.67
N ALA A 203 15.76 1.72 -7.56
CA ALA A 203 14.67 2.60 -7.98
C ALA A 203 14.83 3.10 -9.43
N ASP A 204 15.76 2.57 -10.22
CA ASP A 204 16.12 3.19 -11.50
C ASP A 204 14.99 3.10 -12.54
N LEU A 205 14.46 1.91 -12.79
CA LEU A 205 13.44 1.69 -13.83
C LEU A 205 12.41 0.64 -13.43
N ALA A 206 11.14 1.02 -13.54
CA ALA A 206 9.98 0.12 -13.54
C ALA A 206 9.35 0.00 -14.93
N VAL A 207 8.92 -1.21 -15.29
CA VAL A 207 8.31 -1.53 -16.58
C VAL A 207 6.96 -2.21 -16.35
N ASP A 208 5.87 -1.57 -16.75
CA ASP A 208 4.51 -2.10 -16.63
C ASP A 208 4.00 -2.58 -18.00
N VAL A 209 3.95 -3.90 -18.18
CA VAL A 209 3.64 -4.57 -19.46
C VAL A 209 2.16 -4.93 -19.52
N GLY A 210 1.50 -4.52 -20.60
CA GLY A 210 0.03 -4.55 -20.71
C GLY A 210 -0.62 -3.51 -19.80
N CYS A 211 -0.10 -2.28 -19.79
CA CYS A 211 -0.48 -1.26 -18.82
C CYS A 211 -1.90 -0.70 -19.00
N GLY A 212 -2.56 -0.97 -20.13
CA GLY A 212 -3.82 -0.35 -20.50
C GLY A 212 -3.75 1.17 -20.43
N SER A 213 -4.68 1.78 -19.71
CA SER A 213 -4.72 3.23 -19.47
C SER A 213 -3.80 3.72 -18.33
N GLY A 214 -2.84 2.89 -17.88
CA GLY A 214 -1.77 3.31 -16.97
C GLY A 214 -2.13 3.27 -15.48
N GLN A 215 -3.08 2.42 -15.08
CA GLN A 215 -3.60 2.38 -13.71
C GLN A 215 -2.55 1.99 -12.68
N LEU A 216 -1.73 0.97 -12.96
CA LEU A 216 -0.61 0.60 -12.08
C LEU A 216 0.63 1.45 -12.39
N THR A 217 0.91 1.71 -13.67
CA THR A 217 2.04 2.56 -14.12
C THR A 217 2.10 3.89 -13.36
N SER A 218 0.99 4.62 -13.29
CA SER A 218 0.91 5.91 -12.58
C SER A 218 1.16 5.81 -11.07
N ARG A 219 0.85 4.65 -10.46
CA ARG A 219 1.08 4.37 -9.05
C ARG A 219 2.53 3.99 -8.75
N LEU A 220 3.24 3.41 -9.71
CA LEU A 220 4.67 3.05 -9.59
C LEU A 220 5.58 4.27 -9.69
N ALA A 221 5.22 5.24 -10.54
CA ALA A 221 6.03 6.41 -10.86
C ALA A 221 6.63 7.20 -9.67
N PRO A 222 5.95 7.35 -8.51
CA PRO A 222 6.55 8.03 -7.35
C PRO A 222 7.75 7.31 -6.73
N TYR A 223 7.94 6.02 -7.02
CA TYR A 223 8.96 5.18 -6.39
C TYR A 223 10.16 4.89 -7.29
N PHE A 224 10.13 5.31 -8.55
CA PHE A 224 11.17 5.04 -9.54
C PHE A 224 11.61 6.34 -10.26
N ASP A 225 12.85 6.35 -10.74
CA ASP A 225 13.42 7.46 -11.51
C ASP A 225 12.80 7.53 -12.92
N GLU A 226 12.53 6.37 -13.51
CA GLU A 226 11.72 6.21 -14.73
C GLU A 226 10.70 5.08 -14.57
N THR A 227 9.51 5.26 -15.14
CA THR A 227 8.51 4.20 -15.30
C THR A 227 8.02 4.16 -16.74
N ILE A 228 8.05 2.97 -17.35
CA ILE A 228 7.57 2.76 -18.72
C ILE A 228 6.31 1.90 -18.68
N GLY A 229 5.18 2.43 -19.16
CA GLY A 229 3.97 1.65 -19.42
C GLY A 229 3.92 1.21 -20.88
N LEU A 230 3.73 -0.09 -21.13
CA LEU A 230 3.63 -0.64 -22.47
C LEU A 230 2.29 -1.33 -22.70
N ASP A 231 1.64 -1.04 -23.82
CA ASP A 231 0.43 -1.73 -24.24
C ASP A 231 0.38 -1.86 -25.77
N PRO A 232 -0.08 -2.97 -26.36
CA PRO A 232 -0.22 -3.09 -27.81
C PRO A 232 -1.31 -2.17 -28.38
N SER A 233 -2.28 -1.75 -27.56
CA SER A 233 -3.42 -0.94 -27.99
C SER A 233 -3.13 0.55 -27.90
N ALA A 234 -2.95 1.20 -29.06
CA ALA A 234 -2.85 2.67 -29.13
C ALA A 234 -4.04 3.38 -28.46
N GLN A 235 -5.24 2.83 -28.59
CA GLN A 235 -6.45 3.39 -27.97
C GLN A 235 -6.39 3.36 -26.43
N GLN A 236 -5.79 2.34 -25.82
CA GLN A 236 -5.60 2.32 -24.37
C GLN A 236 -4.62 3.42 -23.94
N LEU A 237 -3.52 3.58 -24.69
CA LEU A 237 -2.49 4.58 -24.42
C LEU A 237 -3.00 6.02 -24.59
N GLU A 238 -3.89 6.27 -25.54
CA GLU A 238 -4.56 7.58 -25.71
C GLU A 238 -5.35 8.03 -24.48
N ASN A 239 -5.81 7.07 -23.66
CA ASN A 239 -6.56 7.34 -22.43
C ASN A 239 -5.66 7.48 -21.18
N THR A 240 -4.34 7.39 -21.35
CA THR A 240 -3.39 7.63 -20.26
C THR A 240 -3.29 9.12 -19.92
N ARG A 241 -2.84 9.42 -18.70
CA ARG A 241 -2.59 10.81 -18.29
C ARG A 241 -1.08 11.07 -18.27
N PRO A 242 -0.62 12.20 -18.83
CA PRO A 242 0.77 12.62 -18.68
C PRO A 242 1.15 12.76 -17.20
N GLN A 243 2.30 12.22 -16.83
CA GLN A 243 2.85 12.27 -15.48
C GLN A 243 4.37 12.38 -15.57
N GLU A 244 4.99 13.09 -14.63
CA GLU A 244 6.44 13.17 -14.54
C GLU A 244 7.03 11.76 -14.37
N ARG A 245 8.17 11.50 -15.02
CA ARG A 245 8.89 10.20 -14.96
C ARG A 245 8.14 9.02 -15.56
N VAL A 246 7.01 9.25 -16.22
CA VAL A 246 6.24 8.20 -16.91
C VAL A 246 6.34 8.37 -18.42
N ARG A 247 6.66 7.27 -19.11
CA ARG A 247 6.58 7.16 -20.57
C ARG A 247 5.67 6.01 -20.96
N TYR A 248 4.73 6.28 -21.86
CA TYR A 248 3.88 5.25 -22.45
C TYR A 248 4.37 4.89 -23.85
N VAL A 249 4.47 3.60 -24.15
CA VAL A 249 5.02 3.10 -25.41
C VAL A 249 4.12 2.01 -25.97
N GLN A 250 3.76 2.11 -27.25
CA GLN A 250 3.03 1.04 -27.91
C GLN A 250 3.97 -0.13 -28.21
N ALA A 251 3.78 -1.26 -27.53
CA ALA A 251 4.54 -2.48 -27.77
C ALA A 251 3.77 -3.71 -27.26
N PRO A 252 3.93 -4.87 -27.92
CA PRO A 252 3.45 -6.14 -27.39
C PRO A 252 4.35 -6.64 -26.25
N ALA A 253 3.84 -7.53 -25.39
CA ALA A 253 4.57 -8.08 -24.26
C ALA A 253 5.78 -8.94 -24.69
N GLU A 254 5.71 -9.50 -25.89
CA GLU A 254 6.67 -10.41 -26.48
C GLU A 254 7.87 -9.69 -27.12
N LYS A 255 7.84 -8.36 -27.21
CA LYS A 255 8.92 -7.55 -27.80
C LYS A 255 8.95 -6.16 -27.19
N LEU A 256 9.70 -6.03 -26.11
CA LEU A 256 9.80 -4.82 -25.30
C LEU A 256 10.89 -3.87 -25.84
N PRO A 257 10.56 -2.63 -26.23
CA PRO A 257 11.53 -1.60 -26.60
C PRO A 257 12.22 -1.00 -25.36
N VAL A 258 12.78 -1.86 -24.52
CA VAL A 258 13.48 -1.55 -23.27
C VAL A 258 14.90 -2.11 -23.38
N PRO A 259 15.94 -1.36 -22.96
CA PRO A 259 17.32 -1.84 -23.01
C PRO A 259 17.53 -3.13 -22.19
N ASP A 260 18.48 -3.95 -22.62
CA ASP A 260 18.93 -5.12 -21.86
C ASP A 260 19.42 -4.67 -20.47
N HIS A 261 19.17 -5.48 -19.44
CA HIS A 261 19.70 -5.27 -18.09
C HIS A 261 19.48 -3.85 -17.53
N SER A 262 18.25 -3.36 -17.59
CA SER A 262 17.90 -1.99 -17.18
C SER A 262 16.72 -1.92 -16.22
N ALA A 263 15.81 -2.90 -16.21
CA ALA A 263 14.59 -2.86 -15.42
C ALA A 263 14.78 -3.55 -14.06
N SER A 264 14.49 -2.83 -12.98
CA SER A 264 14.52 -3.33 -11.60
C SER A 264 13.19 -3.95 -11.17
N LEU A 265 12.08 -3.46 -11.73
CA LEU A 265 10.75 -4.01 -11.55
C LEU A 265 10.05 -4.19 -12.89
N ILE A 266 9.49 -5.37 -13.13
CA ILE A 266 8.62 -5.68 -14.26
C ILE A 266 7.25 -6.08 -13.71
N THR A 267 6.19 -5.41 -14.12
CA THR A 267 4.82 -5.74 -13.72
C THR A 267 3.97 -6.12 -14.93
N ALA A 268 2.98 -6.99 -14.71
CA ALA A 268 1.89 -7.21 -15.64
C ALA A 268 0.58 -7.33 -14.85
N ALA A 269 -0.25 -6.29 -14.88
CA ALA A 269 -1.43 -6.19 -14.04
C ALA A 269 -2.71 -6.40 -14.86
N GLN A 270 -3.44 -7.49 -14.60
CA GLN A 270 -4.61 -7.93 -15.35
C GLN A 270 -4.34 -8.19 -16.86
N ALA A 271 -3.08 -8.49 -17.22
CA ALA A 271 -2.68 -8.66 -18.62
C ALA A 271 -2.04 -10.02 -18.95
N ALA A 272 -1.38 -10.67 -17.99
CA ALA A 272 -0.54 -11.85 -18.23
C ALA A 272 -1.26 -13.05 -18.87
N HIS A 273 -2.58 -13.16 -18.73
CA HIS A 273 -3.38 -14.21 -19.36
C HIS A 273 -3.53 -14.04 -20.88
N TRP A 274 -3.24 -12.85 -21.43
CA TRP A 274 -3.26 -12.58 -22.87
C TRP A 274 -1.93 -12.84 -23.58
N PHE A 275 -0.84 -13.03 -22.84
CA PHE A 275 0.51 -13.05 -23.42
C PHE A 275 0.91 -14.44 -23.93
N ASP A 276 1.76 -14.48 -24.95
CA ASP A 276 2.66 -15.61 -25.17
C ASP A 276 3.73 -15.60 -24.05
N ARG A 277 3.42 -16.32 -22.97
CA ARG A 277 4.21 -16.31 -21.73
C ARG A 277 5.67 -16.73 -21.95
N PRO A 278 6.00 -17.82 -22.68
CA PRO A 278 7.38 -18.14 -23.01
C PRO A 278 8.16 -16.97 -23.64
N ALA A 279 7.58 -16.29 -24.63
CA ALA A 279 8.22 -15.14 -25.28
C ALA A 279 8.35 -13.95 -24.32
N PHE A 280 7.28 -13.63 -23.59
CA PHE A 280 7.29 -12.59 -22.56
C PHE A 280 8.36 -12.86 -21.48
N TYR A 281 8.49 -14.08 -20.99
CA TYR A 281 9.49 -14.44 -19.98
C TYR A 281 10.92 -14.40 -20.53
N SER A 282 11.12 -14.57 -21.83
CA SER A 282 12.41 -14.31 -22.48
C SER A 282 12.74 -12.82 -22.42
N GLU A 283 11.77 -11.96 -22.75
CA GLU A 283 11.95 -10.50 -22.67
C GLU A 283 12.18 -10.02 -21.23
N VAL A 284 11.43 -10.55 -20.25
CA VAL A 284 11.65 -10.26 -18.83
C VAL A 284 13.11 -10.54 -18.44
N ARG A 285 13.66 -11.70 -18.81
CA ARG A 285 15.06 -12.04 -18.51
C ARG A 285 16.06 -11.13 -19.24
N ARG A 286 15.74 -10.71 -20.46
CA ARG A 286 16.60 -9.81 -21.24
C ARG A 286 16.70 -8.43 -20.60
N ILE A 287 15.57 -7.85 -20.18
CA ILE A 287 15.53 -6.47 -19.67
C ILE A 287 15.87 -6.36 -18.18
N ALA A 288 15.75 -7.46 -17.42
CA ALA A 288 15.98 -7.49 -15.99
C ALA A 288 17.45 -7.20 -15.62
N VAL A 289 17.66 -6.31 -14.65
CA VAL A 289 18.92 -6.28 -13.88
C VAL A 289 19.03 -7.51 -12.98
N ASP A 290 20.21 -7.73 -12.39
CA ASP A 290 20.41 -8.81 -11.43
C ASP A 290 19.45 -8.66 -10.24
N ASN A 291 18.69 -9.72 -9.95
CA ASN A 291 17.67 -9.77 -8.90
C ASN A 291 16.46 -8.84 -9.12
N ALA A 292 16.19 -8.44 -10.36
CA ALA A 292 14.95 -7.73 -10.69
C ALA A 292 13.72 -8.55 -10.29
N VAL A 293 12.61 -7.86 -10.05
CA VAL A 293 11.35 -8.50 -9.66
C VAL A 293 10.39 -8.54 -10.84
N LEU A 294 9.81 -9.72 -11.10
CA LEU A 294 8.62 -9.86 -11.94
C LEU A 294 7.38 -10.03 -11.04
N ALA A 295 6.37 -9.19 -11.24
CA ALA A 295 5.09 -9.29 -10.57
C ALA A 295 3.93 -9.42 -11.57
N LEU A 296 3.28 -10.59 -11.57
CA LEU A 296 2.00 -10.77 -12.25
C LEU A 296 0.89 -10.48 -11.26
N VAL A 297 0.15 -9.40 -11.49
CA VAL A 297 -0.91 -8.93 -10.59
C VAL A 297 -2.26 -9.20 -11.22
N SER A 298 -3.21 -9.69 -10.42
CA SER A 298 -4.61 -9.80 -10.77
C SER A 298 -5.46 -9.38 -9.57
N TYR A 299 -6.74 -9.12 -9.80
CA TYR A 299 -7.73 -9.06 -8.74
C TYR A 299 -8.90 -9.97 -9.08
N GLY A 300 -9.40 -10.66 -8.06
CA GLY A 300 -10.48 -11.63 -8.18
C GLY A 300 -11.86 -10.99 -8.22
N VAL A 301 -12.86 -11.81 -7.96
CA VAL A 301 -14.27 -11.42 -7.97
C VAL A 301 -14.54 -10.29 -6.97
N MET A 302 -15.33 -9.30 -7.41
CA MET A 302 -15.84 -8.24 -6.57
C MET A 302 -16.59 -8.79 -5.37
N ARG A 303 -16.41 -8.21 -4.19
CA ARG A 303 -17.15 -8.55 -2.97
C ARG A 303 -17.91 -7.33 -2.51
N LEU A 304 -19.20 -7.53 -2.24
CA LEU A 304 -20.08 -6.54 -1.63
C LEU A 304 -20.23 -6.84 -0.13
N GLU A 305 -20.80 -5.89 0.61
CA GLU A 305 -21.17 -6.07 2.01
C GLU A 305 -22.18 -7.23 2.17
N SER A 306 -22.25 -7.80 3.38
CA SER A 306 -22.99 -9.05 3.64
C SER A 306 -24.48 -8.99 3.31
N ASP A 307 -25.09 -7.81 3.37
CA ASP A 307 -26.50 -7.57 3.00
C ASP A 307 -26.73 -7.62 1.48
N LEU A 308 -25.69 -7.48 0.67
CA LEU A 308 -25.74 -7.50 -0.80
C LEU A 308 -25.08 -8.73 -1.43
N ALA A 309 -24.19 -9.38 -0.66
CA ALA A 309 -23.34 -10.48 -1.13
C ALA A 309 -24.15 -11.64 -1.71
N ASP A 310 -25.21 -12.10 -1.03
CA ASP A 310 -26.00 -13.25 -1.48
C ASP A 310 -26.65 -13.03 -2.85
N ARG A 311 -27.16 -11.82 -3.12
CA ARG A 311 -27.78 -11.50 -4.41
C ARG A 311 -26.73 -11.42 -5.52
N PHE A 312 -25.59 -10.81 -5.21
CA PHE A 312 -24.47 -10.68 -6.11
C PHE A 312 -23.84 -12.03 -6.46
N ASP A 313 -23.65 -12.91 -5.48
CA ASP A 313 -23.07 -14.24 -5.68
C ASP A 313 -23.97 -15.12 -6.55
N ARG A 314 -25.29 -15.06 -6.37
CA ARG A 314 -26.25 -15.73 -7.28
C ARG A 314 -26.14 -15.19 -8.70
N PHE A 315 -26.05 -13.87 -8.86
CA PHE A 315 -25.88 -13.27 -10.17
C PHE A 315 -24.59 -13.79 -10.83
N TYR A 316 -23.45 -13.64 -10.16
CA TYR A 316 -22.12 -13.93 -10.70
C TYR A 316 -21.89 -15.43 -10.96
N HIS A 317 -22.22 -16.30 -10.00
CA HIS A 317 -21.88 -17.72 -10.05
C HIS A 317 -23.00 -18.63 -10.60
N GLN A 318 -24.20 -18.10 -10.87
CA GLN A 318 -25.31 -18.91 -11.39
C GLN A 318 -25.97 -18.28 -12.60
N GLU A 319 -26.38 -17.02 -12.53
CA GLU A 319 -27.18 -16.38 -13.59
C GLU A 319 -26.33 -16.04 -14.82
N ILE A 320 -25.10 -15.54 -14.63
CA ILE A 320 -24.19 -15.17 -15.72
C ILE A 320 -23.02 -16.14 -15.95
N ASP A 321 -22.90 -17.19 -15.13
CA ASP A 321 -21.83 -18.18 -15.22
C ASP A 321 -21.62 -18.77 -16.63
N PRO A 322 -22.68 -19.17 -17.37
CA PRO A 322 -22.53 -19.73 -18.72
C PRO A 322 -22.00 -18.76 -19.79
N TYR A 323 -21.89 -17.47 -19.47
CA TYR A 323 -21.49 -16.41 -20.40
C TYR A 323 -20.07 -15.90 -20.15
N TRP A 324 -19.33 -16.49 -19.20
CA TRP A 324 -17.92 -16.17 -19.02
C TRP A 324 -17.05 -16.77 -20.13
N PRO A 325 -16.10 -16.01 -20.72
CA PRO A 325 -15.12 -16.57 -21.63
C PRO A 325 -14.23 -17.61 -20.91
N PRO A 326 -13.91 -18.75 -21.54
CA PRO A 326 -13.08 -19.79 -20.92
C PRO A 326 -11.68 -19.31 -20.54
N GLU A 327 -11.16 -18.27 -21.22
CA GLU A 327 -9.85 -17.66 -20.96
C GLU A 327 -9.78 -17.00 -19.57
N ARG A 328 -10.91 -16.74 -18.91
CA ARG A 328 -10.97 -16.08 -17.58
C ARG A 328 -10.63 -17.01 -16.42
N ALA A 329 -10.64 -18.33 -16.62
CA ALA A 329 -10.39 -19.30 -15.54
C ALA A 329 -9.05 -19.07 -14.80
N LEU A 330 -8.03 -18.53 -15.49
CA LEU A 330 -6.74 -18.18 -14.88
C LEU A 330 -6.81 -16.93 -14.00
N VAL A 331 -7.69 -15.97 -14.32
CA VAL A 331 -7.90 -14.75 -13.52
C VAL A 331 -8.69 -15.09 -12.26
N ASP A 332 -9.71 -15.93 -12.39
CA ASP A 332 -10.59 -16.32 -11.28
C ASP A 332 -9.87 -17.21 -10.25
N SER A 333 -8.93 -18.05 -10.72
CA SER A 333 -8.01 -18.79 -9.85
C SER A 333 -6.87 -17.92 -9.28
N GLY A 334 -6.84 -16.62 -9.56
CA GLY A 334 -5.79 -15.71 -9.07
C GLY A 334 -4.41 -16.09 -9.59
N TYR A 335 -4.34 -16.59 -10.82
CA TYR A 335 -3.14 -17.13 -11.45
C TYR A 335 -2.54 -18.36 -10.76
N ALA A 336 -3.27 -19.11 -9.92
CA ALA A 336 -2.75 -20.29 -9.23
C ALA A 336 -1.97 -21.24 -10.17
N ASP A 337 -2.57 -21.54 -11.32
CA ASP A 337 -2.05 -22.47 -12.33
C ASP A 337 -1.32 -21.79 -13.50
N ILE A 338 -1.07 -20.47 -13.43
CA ILE A 338 -0.26 -19.83 -14.47
C ILE A 338 1.17 -20.35 -14.37
N ASP A 339 1.72 -20.81 -15.50
CA ASP A 339 3.14 -21.15 -15.61
C ASP A 339 3.97 -19.93 -15.17
N PHE A 340 4.95 -20.16 -14.30
CA PHE A 340 5.74 -19.09 -13.70
C PHE A 340 7.17 -19.58 -13.41
N PRO A 341 8.08 -19.51 -14.41
CA PRO A 341 9.41 -20.11 -14.35
C PRO A 341 10.44 -19.20 -13.68
N PHE A 342 10.07 -18.64 -12.53
CA PHE A 342 10.91 -17.77 -11.70
C PHE A 342 10.84 -18.26 -10.24
N GLU A 343 11.89 -17.99 -9.48
CA GLU A 343 11.91 -18.30 -8.05
C GLU A 343 10.84 -17.48 -7.33
N GLN A 344 9.82 -18.14 -6.81
CA GLN A 344 8.64 -17.48 -6.27
C GLN A 344 8.89 -16.89 -4.90
N TYR A 345 8.39 -15.67 -4.70
CA TYR A 345 8.39 -14.97 -3.43
C TYR A 345 6.96 -14.85 -2.89
N PRO A 346 6.73 -15.06 -1.57
CA PRO A 346 5.39 -14.94 -1.01
C PRO A 346 4.88 -13.50 -1.12
N ALA A 347 3.64 -13.35 -1.57
CA ALA A 347 2.97 -12.06 -1.67
C ALA A 347 1.98 -11.88 -0.50
N PRO A 348 2.01 -10.75 0.22
CA PRO A 348 1.06 -10.51 1.29
C PRO A 348 -0.35 -10.36 0.72
N PRO A 349 -1.39 -10.77 1.47
CA PRO A 349 -2.77 -10.57 1.03
C PRO A 349 -3.03 -9.08 0.87
N MET A 350 -3.59 -8.69 -0.27
CA MET A 350 -3.98 -7.32 -0.56
C MET A 350 -5.40 -7.27 -1.09
N GLU A 351 -6.04 -6.12 -0.97
CA GLU A 351 -7.36 -5.88 -1.54
C GLU A 351 -7.41 -4.49 -2.14
N ILE A 352 -8.08 -4.37 -3.28
CA ILE A 352 -8.61 -3.09 -3.74
C ILE A 352 -9.85 -2.82 -2.89
N THR A 353 -9.97 -1.62 -2.35
CA THR A 353 -11.16 -1.18 -1.61
C THR A 353 -11.64 0.13 -2.18
N GLU A 354 -12.91 0.19 -2.52
CA GLU A 354 -13.58 1.38 -3.00
C GLU A 354 -14.86 1.62 -2.19
N ASN A 355 -15.29 2.88 -2.13
CA ASN A 355 -16.61 3.24 -1.61
C ASN A 355 -17.45 3.72 -2.79
N TRP A 356 -18.26 2.83 -3.34
CA TRP A 356 -19.00 3.07 -4.58
C TRP A 356 -20.48 3.24 -4.31
N THR A 357 -21.13 4.11 -5.09
CA THR A 357 -22.60 4.19 -5.19
C THR A 357 -23.14 3.00 -5.99
N LEU A 358 -24.46 2.78 -5.94
CA LEU A 358 -25.11 1.76 -6.76
C LEU A 358 -24.79 1.95 -8.25
N SER A 359 -24.79 3.21 -8.70
CA SER A 359 -24.50 3.58 -10.07
C SER A 359 -23.10 3.18 -10.52
N GLN A 360 -22.09 3.34 -9.65
CA GLN A 360 -20.71 2.96 -9.92
C GLN A 360 -20.54 1.43 -9.96
N VAL A 361 -21.17 0.70 -9.03
CA VAL A 361 -21.16 -0.77 -9.04
C VAL A 361 -21.78 -1.33 -10.32
N LEU A 362 -22.99 -0.88 -10.67
CA LEU A 362 -23.66 -1.34 -11.88
C LEU A 362 -22.90 -0.93 -13.15
N GLY A 363 -22.27 0.25 -13.14
CA GLY A 363 -21.39 0.70 -14.24
C GLY A 363 -20.11 -0.12 -14.38
N TYR A 364 -19.54 -0.63 -13.29
CA TYR A 364 -18.43 -1.58 -13.35
C TYR A 364 -18.88 -2.96 -13.86
N ILE A 365 -20.05 -3.44 -13.42
CA ILE A 365 -20.61 -4.73 -13.85
C ILE A 365 -20.94 -4.73 -15.35
N SER A 366 -21.50 -3.63 -15.89
CA SER A 366 -21.79 -3.50 -17.34
C SER A 366 -20.54 -3.59 -18.21
N THR A 367 -19.38 -3.41 -17.60
CA THR A 367 -18.06 -3.45 -18.21
C THR A 367 -17.54 -4.89 -18.42
N TRP A 368 -18.22 -5.88 -17.84
CA TRP A 368 -17.85 -7.30 -17.91
C TRP A 368 -18.22 -7.96 -19.22
N SER A 369 -17.34 -8.84 -19.71
CA SER A 369 -17.56 -9.61 -20.94
C SER A 369 -18.78 -10.52 -20.86
N ALA A 370 -19.07 -11.14 -19.71
CA ALA A 370 -20.27 -11.96 -19.53
C ALA A 370 -21.56 -11.15 -19.66
N VAL A 371 -21.58 -9.92 -19.14
CA VAL A 371 -22.75 -9.03 -19.26
C VAL A 371 -23.02 -8.69 -20.74
N ARG A 372 -21.98 -8.35 -21.51
CA ARG A 372 -22.10 -8.17 -22.97
C ARG A 372 -22.59 -9.44 -23.68
N GLN A 373 -22.15 -10.62 -23.26
CA GLN A 373 -22.61 -11.87 -23.86
C GLN A 373 -24.08 -12.16 -23.55
N VAL A 374 -24.56 -11.82 -22.34
CA VAL A 374 -25.98 -11.89 -21.98
C VAL A 374 -26.83 -10.97 -22.87
N GLU A 375 -26.37 -9.74 -23.10
CA GLU A 375 -27.02 -8.79 -24.03
C GLU A 375 -27.05 -9.34 -25.46
N ASN A 376 -25.92 -9.83 -25.97
CA ASN A 376 -25.83 -10.42 -27.31
C ASN A 376 -26.68 -11.69 -27.47
N ALA A 377 -26.88 -12.45 -26.39
CA ALA A 377 -27.77 -13.61 -26.36
C ALA A 377 -29.27 -13.22 -26.30
N GLY A 378 -29.59 -11.93 -26.24
CA GLY A 378 -30.96 -11.42 -26.21
C GLY A 378 -31.67 -11.69 -24.90
N LYS A 379 -30.94 -11.72 -23.77
CA LYS A 379 -31.49 -12.00 -22.43
C LYS A 379 -31.33 -10.84 -21.43
N PRO A 380 -31.74 -9.60 -21.78
CA PRO A 380 -31.55 -8.44 -20.92
C PRO A 380 -32.33 -8.53 -19.59
N GLU A 381 -33.35 -9.38 -19.51
CA GLU A 381 -34.15 -9.62 -18.30
C GLU A 381 -33.31 -10.10 -17.11
N ILE A 382 -32.21 -10.84 -17.36
CA ILE A 382 -31.29 -11.30 -16.30
C ILE A 382 -30.63 -10.08 -15.63
N LEU A 383 -30.13 -9.16 -16.45
CA LEU A 383 -29.46 -7.94 -15.98
C LEU A 383 -30.44 -7.00 -15.28
N HIS A 384 -31.64 -6.84 -15.85
CA HIS A 384 -32.68 -6.01 -15.27
C HIS A 384 -33.14 -6.52 -13.90
N ALA A 385 -33.41 -7.83 -13.78
CA ALA A 385 -33.79 -8.43 -12.50
C ALA A 385 -32.70 -8.19 -11.45
N PHE A 386 -31.43 -8.43 -11.81
CA PHE A 386 -30.31 -8.16 -10.90
C PHE A 386 -30.21 -6.69 -10.47
N ALA A 387 -30.29 -5.74 -11.40
CA ALA A 387 -30.25 -4.32 -11.04
C ALA A 387 -31.43 -3.89 -10.15
N THR A 388 -32.63 -4.40 -10.41
CA THR A 388 -33.81 -4.11 -9.59
C THR A 388 -33.67 -4.66 -8.18
N ASP A 389 -33.29 -5.93 -8.04
CA ASP A 389 -33.08 -6.56 -6.73
C ASP A 389 -31.97 -5.87 -5.97
N LEU A 390 -30.82 -5.65 -6.62
CA LEU A 390 -29.69 -4.98 -6.00
C LEU A 390 -30.07 -3.56 -5.57
N ALA A 391 -30.83 -2.81 -6.37
CA ALA A 391 -31.28 -1.47 -6.00
C ALA A 391 -32.20 -1.46 -4.76
N ALA A 392 -33.09 -2.45 -4.66
CA ALA A 392 -33.97 -2.60 -3.50
C ALA A 392 -33.16 -2.90 -2.23
N ASP A 393 -32.20 -3.81 -2.30
CA ASP A 393 -31.32 -4.18 -1.18
C ASP A 393 -30.33 -3.05 -0.84
N TRP A 394 -29.90 -2.28 -1.83
CA TRP A 394 -29.02 -1.12 -1.66
C TRP A 394 -29.67 -0.01 -0.83
N GLY A 395 -31.00 0.13 -0.96
CA GLY A 395 -31.78 1.18 -0.34
C GLY A 395 -31.56 2.51 -1.05
N ASN A 396 -30.71 3.36 -0.49
CA ASN A 396 -30.44 4.67 -1.07
C ASN A 396 -29.37 4.59 -2.18
N PRO A 397 -29.70 4.82 -3.48
CA PRO A 397 -28.74 4.62 -4.58
C PRO A 397 -27.48 5.49 -4.53
N ALA A 398 -27.57 6.64 -3.85
CA ALA A 398 -26.46 7.58 -3.67
C ALA A 398 -25.59 7.25 -2.45
N ALA A 399 -26.07 6.39 -1.53
CA ALA A 399 -25.24 5.91 -0.44
C ALA A 399 -24.09 5.06 -0.98
N THR A 400 -22.88 5.37 -0.54
CA THR A 400 -21.68 4.60 -0.89
C THR A 400 -21.59 3.35 -0.02
N ARG A 401 -21.32 2.20 -0.64
CA ARG A 401 -21.06 0.93 0.04
C ARG A 401 -19.62 0.52 -0.18
N ARG A 402 -19.04 -0.19 0.80
CA ARG A 402 -17.70 -0.74 0.64
C ARG A 402 -17.74 -1.87 -0.39
N VAL A 403 -16.87 -1.78 -1.38
CA VAL A 403 -16.67 -2.80 -2.39
C VAL A 403 -15.21 -3.20 -2.38
N THR A 404 -14.92 -4.49 -2.36
CA THR A 404 -13.54 -4.97 -2.34
C THR A 404 -13.25 -5.97 -3.46
N TRP A 405 -11.99 -6.03 -3.88
CA TRP A 405 -11.49 -7.08 -4.78
C TRP A 405 -10.22 -7.65 -4.18
N PRO A 406 -10.16 -8.98 -3.92
CA PRO A 406 -8.93 -9.59 -3.44
C PRO A 406 -7.87 -9.51 -4.54
N VAL A 407 -6.71 -8.94 -4.22
CA VAL A 407 -5.57 -8.87 -5.14
C VAL A 407 -4.76 -10.15 -4.97
N THR A 408 -4.41 -10.74 -6.10
CA THR A 408 -3.55 -11.92 -6.20
C THR A 408 -2.30 -11.57 -6.98
N MET A 409 -1.18 -12.13 -6.57
CA MET A 409 0.12 -11.82 -7.14
C MET A 409 0.95 -13.09 -7.27
N LYS A 410 1.62 -13.26 -8.41
CA LYS A 410 2.82 -14.09 -8.51
C LYS A 410 4.03 -13.19 -8.58
N LEU A 411 4.91 -13.32 -7.58
CA LEU A 411 6.16 -12.58 -7.49
C LEU A 411 7.31 -13.53 -7.78
N GLY A 412 8.25 -13.10 -8.60
CA GLY A 412 9.43 -13.86 -8.95
C GLY A 412 10.68 -13.01 -8.96
N ILE A 413 11.77 -13.54 -8.44
CA ILE A 413 13.09 -12.95 -8.62
C ILE A 413 13.66 -13.44 -9.94
N VAL A 414 14.11 -12.51 -10.78
CA VAL A 414 14.82 -12.84 -12.01
C VAL A 414 16.29 -13.06 -11.63
N ALA A 415 16.70 -14.33 -11.64
CA ALA A 415 18.05 -14.73 -11.31
C ALA A 415 19.07 -14.07 -12.26
N PRO A 416 20.29 -13.76 -11.78
CA PRO A 416 21.37 -13.25 -12.63
C PRO A 416 21.61 -14.18 -13.81
N LEU A 417 21.87 -13.63 -15.00
CA LEU A 417 22.37 -14.45 -16.10
C LEU A 417 23.72 -15.04 -15.67
N VAL A 418 23.81 -16.36 -15.61
CA VAL A 418 25.09 -17.06 -15.43
C VAL A 418 25.94 -16.72 -16.66
N ARG A 419 26.86 -15.77 -16.50
CA ARG A 419 27.84 -15.44 -17.53
C ARG A 419 28.82 -16.61 -17.58
N HIS A 420 28.66 -17.48 -18.57
CA HIS A 420 29.75 -18.35 -18.97
C HIS A 420 30.80 -17.45 -19.66
N GLU A 421 31.89 -17.18 -18.95
CA GLU A 421 33.09 -16.53 -19.49
C GLU A 421 33.68 -17.30 -20.68
#